data_AF-A0A661SEK9-F1
#
_entry.id   AF-A0A661SEK9-F1
#
_cell.length_a   1.000
_cell.length_b   1.000
_cell.length_c   1.000
_cell.angle_alpha   90.00
_cell.angle_beta   90.00
_cell.angle_gamma   90.00
#
_symmetry.space_group_name_H-M   'P 1'
#
loop_
_entity.id
_entity.type
_entity.pdbx_description
1 polymer ?
#
loop_
_entity_poly.entity_id
_entity_poly.type
_entity_poly.pdbx_seq_one_letter_code
_entity_poly.pdbx_strand_id
1 'polypeptide(L)'
;MENVTELLLKFISNTGFAMADYRYVIMILIGMIFIYLGIAKQYEPLLLIPIGFGILMGNVPVFKGLGLSIYENNSVLHYLYFGVTAGIYPPLIFLGIGAMTDFSTMLARPLLMLLGAAAQMGIFLTFLGAL
;
A
#
# COMPACT_ATOMS: atom_id res chain seq x y z
N MET A 1 26.64 -14.30 -34.99
CA MET A 1 25.27 -14.86 -35.00
C MET A 1 25.06 -15.37 -33.59
N GLU A 2 24.21 -14.75 -32.78
CA GLU A 2 23.87 -15.30 -31.47
C GLU A 2 23.35 -16.72 -31.68
N ASN A 3 23.94 -17.70 -31.00
CA ASN A 3 23.51 -19.08 -31.13
C ASN A 3 22.09 -19.20 -30.55
N VAL A 4 21.23 -20.02 -31.15
CA VAL A 4 19.85 -20.25 -30.70
C VAL A 4 19.80 -20.64 -29.20
N THR A 5 20.84 -21.30 -28.70
CA THR A 5 21.05 -21.61 -27.29
C THR A 5 21.23 -20.38 -26.40
N GLU A 6 21.92 -19.33 -26.86
CA GLU A 6 22.06 -18.07 -26.10
C GLU A 6 20.74 -17.31 -26.03
N LEU A 7 19.96 -17.33 -27.10
CA LEU A 7 18.61 -16.76 -27.12
C LEU A 7 17.66 -17.49 -26.17
N LEU A 8 17.72 -18.84 -26.12
CA LEU A 8 16.94 -19.64 -25.17
C LEU A 8 17.36 -19.41 -23.72
N LEU A 9 18.66 -19.30 -23.44
CA LEU A 9 19.16 -18.99 -22.10
C LEU A 9 18.73 -17.60 -21.65
N LYS A 10 18.82 -16.58 -22.52
CA LYS A 10 18.30 -15.23 -22.26
C LYS A 10 16.80 -15.22 -22.05
N PHE A 11 16.03 -16.01 -22.82
CA PHE A 11 14.59 -16.12 -22.66
C PHE A 11 14.22 -16.68 -21.29
N ILE A 12 14.87 -17.79 -20.88
CA ILE A 12 14.62 -18.44 -19.59
C ILE A 12 15.02 -17.53 -18.42
N SER A 13 16.19 -16.88 -18.50
CA SER A 13 16.64 -15.96 -17.45
C SER A 13 15.79 -14.69 -17.32
N ASN A 14 15.10 -14.29 -18.39
CA ASN A 14 14.20 -13.14 -18.38
C ASN A 14 12.74 -13.50 -18.04
N THR A 15 12.46 -14.76 -17.73
CA THR A 15 11.12 -15.13 -17.24
C THR A 15 10.91 -14.59 -15.81
N GLY A 16 9.68 -14.17 -15.51
CA GLY A 16 9.32 -13.67 -14.18
C GLY A 16 9.59 -14.67 -13.05
N PHE A 17 9.57 -15.98 -13.35
CA PHE A 17 9.92 -17.03 -12.40
C PHE A 17 11.42 -17.12 -12.11
N ALA A 18 12.29 -16.89 -13.11
CA ALA A 18 13.74 -16.88 -12.91
C ALA A 18 14.23 -15.59 -12.19
N MET A 19 13.46 -14.51 -12.30
CA MET A 19 13.71 -13.24 -11.60
C MET A 19 13.08 -13.17 -10.20
N ALA A 20 12.25 -14.15 -9.83
CA ALA A 20 11.54 -14.17 -8.56
C ALA A 20 12.49 -14.55 -7.40
N ASP A 21 12.98 -13.54 -6.68
CA ASP A 21 13.63 -13.71 -5.39
C ASP A 21 12.62 -14.12 -4.30
N TYR A 22 13.09 -14.74 -3.21
CA TYR A 22 12.24 -15.18 -2.09
C TYR A 22 11.47 -14.00 -1.45
N ARG A 23 12.02 -12.78 -1.56
CA ARG A 23 11.41 -11.54 -1.06
C ARG A 23 10.07 -11.24 -1.74
N TYR A 24 9.98 -11.44 -3.06
CA TYR A 24 8.73 -11.22 -3.81
C TYR A 24 7.65 -12.20 -3.37
N VAL A 25 8.02 -13.47 -3.16
CA VAL A 25 7.11 -14.51 -2.69
C VAL A 25 6.54 -14.17 -1.32
N ILE A 26 7.38 -13.69 -0.38
CA ILE A 26 6.94 -13.28 0.95
C ILE A 26 5.95 -12.10 0.85
N MET A 27 6.27 -11.08 0.07
CA MET A 27 5.39 -9.89 -0.05
C MET A 27 4.07 -10.23 -0.73
N ILE A 28 4.07 -11.11 -1.74
CA ILE A 28 2.85 -11.62 -2.37
C ILE A 28 1.97 -12.35 -1.34
N LEU A 29 2.58 -13.18 -0.48
CA LEU A 29 1.86 -13.88 0.59
C LEU A 29 1.24 -12.88 1.57
N ILE A 30 1.96 -11.84 1.98
CA ILE A 30 1.44 -10.77 2.84
C ILE A 30 0.27 -10.04 2.15
N GLY A 31 0.40 -9.71 0.86
CA GLY A 31 -0.68 -9.10 0.08
C GLY A 31 -1.95 -9.95 0.04
N MET A 32 -1.81 -11.27 -0.13
CA MET A 32 -2.93 -12.21 -0.05
C MET A 32 -3.56 -12.25 1.34
N ILE A 33 -2.76 -12.19 2.41
CA ILE A 33 -3.27 -12.12 3.79
C ILE A 33 -4.12 -10.85 3.97
N PHE A 34 -3.65 -9.70 3.49
CA PHE A 34 -4.38 -8.44 3.64
C PHE A 34 -5.71 -8.45 2.88
N ILE A 35 -5.72 -8.99 1.66
CA ILE A 35 -6.97 -9.19 0.90
C ILE A 35 -7.91 -10.15 1.64
N TYR A 36 -7.39 -11.26 2.17
CA TYR A 36 -8.18 -12.21 2.96
C TYR A 36 -8.78 -11.56 4.20
N LEU A 37 -8.01 -10.78 4.95
CA LEU A 37 -8.50 -10.06 6.14
C LEU A 37 -9.56 -9.01 5.76
N GLY A 38 -9.37 -8.29 4.66
CA GLY A 38 -10.33 -7.31 4.16
C GLY A 38 -11.66 -7.94 3.72
N ILE A 39 -11.63 -9.11 3.08
CA ILE A 39 -12.82 -9.78 2.55
C ILE A 39 -13.48 -10.68 3.60
N ALA A 40 -12.74 -11.63 4.17
CA ALA A 40 -13.30 -12.66 5.06
C ALA A 40 -13.55 -12.14 6.48
N LYS A 41 -12.72 -11.21 6.96
CA LYS A 41 -12.85 -10.63 8.31
C LYS A 41 -13.42 -9.22 8.32
N GLN A 42 -13.64 -8.60 7.15
CA GLN A 42 -14.18 -7.25 7.02
C GLN A 42 -13.36 -6.21 7.80
N TYR A 43 -12.05 -6.42 7.93
CA TYR A 43 -11.14 -5.44 8.51
C TYR A 43 -10.87 -4.34 7.49
N GLU A 44 -11.40 -3.14 7.76
CA GLU A 44 -11.26 -1.92 6.93
C GLU A 44 -11.24 -2.21 5.42
N PRO A 45 -12.29 -2.83 4.85
CA PRO A 45 -12.26 -3.35 3.48
C PRO A 45 -11.96 -2.27 2.43
N LEU A 46 -12.38 -1.03 2.70
CA LEU A 46 -12.15 0.13 1.82
C LEU A 46 -10.67 0.49 1.66
N LEU A 47 -9.82 0.18 2.65
CA LEU A 47 -8.39 0.51 2.63
C LEU A 47 -7.54 -0.76 2.46
N LEU A 48 -7.84 -1.81 3.20
CA LEU A 48 -7.00 -3.00 3.29
C LEU A 48 -6.98 -3.81 1.97
N ILE A 49 -8.10 -3.84 1.23
CA ILE A 49 -8.17 -4.52 -0.07
C ILE A 49 -7.33 -3.79 -1.12
N PRO A 50 -7.48 -2.46 -1.35
CA PRO A 50 -6.59 -1.72 -2.24
C PRO A 50 -5.11 -1.82 -1.86
N ILE A 51 -4.78 -1.78 -0.56
CA ILE A 51 -3.39 -1.94 -0.09
C ILE A 51 -2.86 -3.33 -0.44
N GLY A 52 -3.61 -4.39 -0.13
CA GLY A 52 -3.23 -5.77 -0.47
C GLY A 52 -3.04 -5.96 -1.97
N PHE A 53 -3.93 -5.40 -2.79
CA PHE A 53 -3.80 -5.41 -4.25
C PHE A 53 -2.55 -4.65 -4.72
N GLY A 54 -2.26 -3.48 -4.15
CA GLY A 54 -1.05 -2.71 -4.44
C GLY A 54 0.24 -3.48 -4.11
N ILE A 55 0.25 -4.22 -3.00
CA ILE A 55 1.36 -5.11 -2.63
C ILE A 55 1.52 -6.22 -3.68
N LEU A 56 0.43 -6.87 -4.10
CA LEU A 56 0.49 -7.89 -5.14
C LEU A 56 1.06 -7.33 -6.45
N MET A 57 0.49 -6.24 -6.97
CA MET A 57 0.91 -5.64 -8.23
C MET A 57 2.34 -5.10 -8.18
N GLY A 58 2.74 -4.49 -7.07
CA GLY A 58 4.09 -3.95 -6.90
C GLY A 58 5.20 -5.00 -6.73
N ASN A 59 4.84 -6.25 -6.38
CA ASN A 59 5.77 -7.35 -6.17
C ASN A 59 5.71 -8.43 -7.25
N VAL A 60 5.01 -8.20 -8.37
CA VAL A 60 5.11 -9.09 -9.54
C VAL A 60 6.51 -8.96 -10.13
N PRO A 61 7.29 -10.06 -10.28
CA PRO A 61 8.61 -10.03 -10.90
C PRO A 61 8.44 -9.85 -12.41
N VAL A 62 8.47 -8.59 -12.86
CA VAL A 62 8.41 -8.22 -14.28
C VAL A 62 9.75 -7.69 -14.77
N PHE A 63 9.99 -7.88 -16.06
CA PHE A 63 11.16 -7.34 -16.74
C PHE A 63 11.17 -5.80 -16.66
N LYS A 64 12.34 -5.22 -16.34
CA LYS A 64 12.51 -3.76 -16.28
C LYS A 64 12.26 -3.15 -17.66
N GLY A 65 11.35 -2.17 -17.76
CA GLY A 65 10.96 -1.55 -19.03
C GLY A 65 9.58 -1.94 -19.56
N LEU A 66 8.82 -2.79 -18.87
CA LEU A 66 7.41 -3.07 -19.20
C LEU A 66 6.45 -1.94 -18.78
N GLY A 67 6.92 -0.91 -18.04
CA GLY A 67 6.08 0.21 -17.61
C GLY A 67 5.10 -0.19 -16.50
N LEU A 68 5.40 -1.24 -15.72
CA LEU A 68 4.53 -1.76 -14.67
C LEU A 68 5.07 -1.51 -13.25
N SER A 69 6.31 -1.04 -13.13
CA SER A 69 6.91 -0.75 -11.82
C SER A 69 6.40 0.57 -11.26
N ILE A 70 6.24 0.66 -9.93
CA ILE A 70 5.85 1.90 -9.23
C ILE A 70 6.92 3.00 -9.40
N TYR A 71 8.17 2.60 -9.66
CA TYR A 71 9.31 3.50 -9.81
C TYR A 71 9.63 3.87 -11.26
N GLU A 72 8.84 3.38 -12.23
CA GLU A 72 9.00 3.74 -13.64
C GLU A 72 8.06 4.90 -14.00
N ASN A 73 8.61 5.99 -14.56
CA ASN A 73 7.86 7.21 -14.86
C ASN A 73 6.66 7.04 -15.82
N ASN A 74 6.67 6.00 -16.66
CA ASN A 74 5.59 5.68 -17.61
C ASN A 74 4.58 4.65 -17.08
N SER A 75 4.64 4.30 -15.79
CA SER A 75 3.75 3.32 -15.19
C SER A 75 2.48 3.96 -14.64
N VAL A 76 1.35 3.29 -14.85
CA VAL A 76 0.06 3.66 -14.23
C VAL A 76 0.19 3.68 -12.70
N LEU A 77 0.94 2.74 -12.12
CA LEU A 77 1.16 2.68 -10.68
C LEU A 77 2.01 3.87 -10.19
N HIS A 78 2.93 4.37 -11.01
CA HIS A 78 3.72 5.55 -10.69
C HIS A 78 2.84 6.81 -10.61
N TYR A 79 1.92 6.99 -11.56
CA TYR A 79 0.97 8.11 -11.52
C TYR A 79 0.03 8.06 -10.32
N LEU A 80 -0.38 6.85 -9.89
CA LEU A 80 -1.14 6.71 -8.65
C LEU A 80 -0.26 7.00 -7.42
N TYR A 81 0.98 6.53 -7.40
CA TYR A 81 1.90 6.78 -6.28
C TYR A 81 2.26 8.27 -6.14
N PHE A 82 2.29 9.02 -7.25
CA PHE A 82 2.49 10.47 -7.24
C PHE A 82 1.47 11.19 -6.33
N GLY A 83 0.21 10.77 -6.30
CA GLY A 83 -0.79 11.39 -5.42
C GLY A 83 -0.49 11.20 -3.92
N VAL A 84 0.24 10.15 -3.57
CA VAL A 84 0.72 9.91 -2.19
C VAL A 84 1.98 10.73 -1.91
N THR A 85 2.97 10.72 -2.81
CA THR A 85 4.24 11.43 -2.59
C THR A 85 4.10 12.95 -2.65
N ALA A 86 3.22 13.45 -3.52
CA ALA A 86 2.85 14.87 -3.57
C ALA A 86 1.93 15.29 -2.40
N GLY A 87 1.51 14.34 -1.56
CA GLY A 87 0.65 14.63 -0.41
C GLY A 87 -0.76 15.08 -0.79
N ILE A 88 -1.27 14.69 -1.95
CA ILE A 88 -2.60 15.08 -2.44
C ILE A 88 -3.68 14.18 -1.83
N TYR A 89 -3.46 12.86 -1.80
CA TYR A 89 -4.47 11.91 -1.32
C TYR A 89 -4.76 12.00 0.18
N PRO A 90 -3.75 12.10 1.09
CA PRO A 90 -4.05 12.11 2.53
C PRO A 90 -4.96 13.29 2.96
N PRO A 91 -4.70 14.56 2.57
CA PRO A 91 -5.58 15.66 2.91
C PRO A 91 -6.99 15.54 2.31
N LEU A 92 -7.11 15.00 1.09
CA LEU A 92 -8.42 14.77 0.46
C LEU A 92 -9.23 13.70 1.21
N ILE A 93 -8.59 12.62 1.64
CA ILE A 93 -9.22 11.59 2.47
C ILE A 93 -9.64 12.18 3.82
N PHE A 94 -8.77 12.97 4.47
CA PHE A 94 -9.12 13.62 5.74
C PHE A 94 -10.23 14.66 5.60
N LEU A 95 -10.28 15.39 4.49
CA LEU A 95 -11.39 16.29 4.16
C LEU A 95 -12.71 15.50 4.04
N GLY A 96 -12.68 14.36 3.36
CA GLY A 96 -13.84 13.47 3.25
C GLY A 96 -14.32 12.92 4.60
N ILE A 97 -13.39 12.46 5.43
CA ILE A 97 -13.69 11.99 6.80
C ILE A 97 -14.28 13.14 7.63
N GLY A 98 -13.70 14.33 7.56
CA GLY A 98 -14.20 15.52 8.24
C GLY A 98 -15.61 15.91 7.79
N ALA A 99 -15.90 15.81 6.49
CA ALA A 99 -17.24 16.07 5.94
C ALA A 99 -18.29 15.04 6.39
N MET A 100 -17.88 13.81 6.70
CA MET A 100 -18.76 12.75 7.21
C MET A 100 -18.89 12.74 8.75
N THR A 101 -18.10 13.56 9.45
CA THR A 101 -18.07 13.56 10.93
C THR A 101 -19.20 14.40 11.51
N ASP A 102 -20.01 13.82 12.40
CA ASP A 102 -21.04 14.55 13.14
C ASP A 102 -20.48 15.16 14.44
N PHE A 103 -20.54 16.48 14.54
CA PHE A 103 -20.04 17.25 15.70
C PHE A 103 -21.11 17.49 16.77
N SER A 104 -22.37 17.07 16.55
CA SER A 104 -23.50 17.38 17.44
C SER A 104 -23.25 16.91 18.88
N THR A 105 -22.68 15.71 19.06
CA THR A 105 -22.37 15.14 20.39
C THR A 105 -21.18 15.83 21.06
N MET A 106 -20.17 16.21 20.28
CA MET A 106 -19.00 16.96 20.75
C MET A 106 -19.39 18.36 21.23
N LEU A 107 -20.24 19.06 20.48
CA LEU A 107 -20.71 20.41 20.83
C LEU A 107 -21.64 20.40 22.04
N ALA A 108 -22.48 19.37 22.17
CA ALA A 108 -23.37 19.22 23.33
C ALA A 108 -22.61 18.92 24.64
N ARG A 109 -21.43 18.28 24.57
CA ARG A 109 -20.58 17.94 25.74
C ARG A 109 -19.10 18.16 25.43
N PRO A 110 -18.59 19.39 25.55
CA PRO A 110 -17.20 19.72 25.19
C PRO A 110 -16.14 18.98 26.02
N LEU A 111 -16.50 18.44 27.20
CA LEU A 111 -15.61 17.61 28.01
C LEU A 111 -15.11 16.36 27.26
N LEU A 112 -15.86 15.88 26.25
CA LEU A 112 -15.43 14.77 25.39
C LEU A 112 -14.16 15.09 24.59
N MET A 113 -13.87 16.37 24.33
CA MET A 113 -12.62 16.78 23.69
C MET A 113 -11.39 16.42 24.54
N LEU A 114 -11.51 16.42 25.87
CA LEU A 114 -10.42 16.02 26.76
C LEU A 114 -10.11 14.52 26.68
N LEU A 115 -11.13 13.68 26.41
CA LEU A 115 -10.90 12.26 26.13
C LEU A 115 -10.11 12.10 24.81
N GLY A 116 -10.42 12.91 23.80
CA GLY A 116 -9.65 12.95 22.56
C GLY A 116 -8.18 13.33 22.78
N ALA A 117 -7.91 14.31 23.65
CA ALA A 117 -6.55 14.68 24.04
C ALA A 117 -5.82 13.53 24.77
N ALA A 118 -6.51 12.81 25.67
CA ALA A 118 -5.94 11.65 26.35
C ALA A 118 -5.64 10.49 25.36
N ALA A 119 -6.48 10.28 24.34
CA ALA A 119 -6.24 9.28 23.30
C ALA A 119 -4.92 9.51 22.53
N GLN A 120 -4.48 10.77 22.39
CA GLN A 120 -3.20 11.10 21.75
C GLN A 120 -1.97 10.65 22.56
N MET A 121 -2.12 10.37 23.87
CA MET A 121 -1.01 9.83 24.66
C MET A 121 -0.49 8.49 24.13
N GLY A 122 -1.36 7.69 23.49
CA GLY A 122 -0.95 6.43 22.87
C GLY A 122 0.17 6.63 21.84
N ILE A 123 0.07 7.69 21.02
CA ILE A 123 1.08 8.01 20.00
C ILE A 123 2.42 8.33 20.67
N PHE A 124 2.42 9.18 21.71
CA PHE A 124 3.64 9.54 22.42
C PHE A 124 4.29 8.34 23.12
N LEU A 125 3.49 7.46 23.73
CA LEU A 125 4.01 6.24 24.36
C LEU A 125 4.60 5.27 23.33
N THR A 126 3.93 5.05 22.19
CA THR A 126 4.49 4.22 21.12
C THR A 126 5.77 4.82 20.54
N PHE A 127 5.84 6.15 20.44
CA PHE A 127 7.04 6.84 19.97
C PHE A 127 8.20 6.71 20.97
N LEU A 128 7.94 6.91 22.27
CA LEU A 128 8.95 6.72 23.32
C LEU A 128 9.41 5.27 23.43
N GLY A 129 8.53 4.29 23.21
CA GLY A 129 8.90 2.87 23.21
C GLY A 129 9.66 2.43 21.96
N ALA A 130 9.57 3.20 20.86
CA ALA A 130 10.33 2.95 19.64
C ALA A 130 11.73 3.60 19.65
N LEU A 131 11.98 4.56 20.54
CA LEU A 131 13.25 5.27 20.73
C LEU A 131 14.19 4.49 21.66
#